data_AF-A0A562NSZ2-F1
#
_entry.id   AF-A0A562NSZ2-F1
#
_cell.length_a   1.000
_cell.length_b   1.000
_cell.length_c   1.000
_cell.angle_alpha   90.00
_cell.angle_beta   90.00
_cell.angle_gamma   90.00
#
_symmetry.space_group_name_H-M   'P 1'
#
loop_
_entity.id
_entity.type
_entity.pdbx_description
1 polymer ?
#
loop_
_entity_poly.entity_id
_entity_poly.type
_entity_poly.pdbx_seq_one_letter_code
_entity_poly.pdbx_strand_id
1 'polypeptide(L)'
;MCGRHATPGSGWKALQGMRLGVPRMYIGRDTHADHPIETRASVLDLWHQAAADLMRLGATVVEVDFPVVSNYERDRPGTKTMVDRGLMPEGFAEREIWDLCIFAWDGFLRANADPAIPDLAAVDGPKIFPQPPGTLPDRYGDSFDLAEYVERAKLGVTPFVDIPELEAGLKGLEATRRIDFEDWLDAQGLDAVVFPAVADVGPADADVNEVSAVLAWRNGTWVANGNLVPRHLGIPTVTVPMGTMGDIGMPVGLTFAGKAYDDAKLLRLAGNFERFGQRRTRPPRTPELPDDVFAVRPAARRPGEAPPLTVMLAAETRHVGGKDEITITLDLSDGAESAGVKVHANGEPVDMQRTGAHFTGRVLVPAATHKAVHSVWRGSYGSIVTAVVRLEDGRVAGAYAVTGGIG
;
A
#
# COMPACT_ATOMS: atom_id res chain seq x y z
N MET A 1 24.27 -5.63 26.85
CA MET A 1 25.42 -6.11 26.05
C MET A 1 25.28 -7.60 25.83
N CYS A 2 24.92 -8.00 24.62
CA CYS A 2 25.25 -9.31 24.05
C CYS A 2 24.98 -9.20 22.54
N GLY A 3 25.85 -8.44 21.87
CA GLY A 3 25.82 -8.29 20.42
C GLY A 3 26.25 -9.61 19.80
N ARG A 4 25.29 -10.36 19.24
CA ARG A 4 25.63 -11.42 18.31
C ARG A 4 26.03 -10.76 17.00
N HIS A 5 27.34 -10.54 16.83
CA HIS A 5 27.91 -10.41 15.50
C HIS A 5 27.66 -11.72 14.77
N ALA A 6 26.63 -11.74 13.91
CA ALA A 6 26.46 -12.81 12.95
C ALA A 6 27.68 -12.76 12.02
N THR A 7 28.51 -13.79 12.09
CA THR A 7 29.63 -13.98 11.16
C THR A 7 29.08 -14.07 9.75
N PRO A 8 29.68 -13.38 8.77
CA PRO A 8 29.16 -13.48 7.45
C PRO A 8 29.54 -14.83 6.75
N GLY A 9 28.70 -15.88 6.81
CA GLY A 9 28.58 -16.99 5.81
C GLY A 9 27.94 -16.71 4.40
N SER A 10 28.78 -16.63 3.36
CA SER A 10 28.58 -16.81 1.90
C SER A 10 27.37 -16.19 1.11
N GLY A 11 26.45 -15.43 1.71
CA GLY A 11 25.28 -14.86 1.03
C GLY A 11 25.34 -13.37 0.62
N TRP A 12 26.35 -12.59 1.06
CA TRP A 12 26.31 -11.10 1.01
C TRP A 12 27.09 -10.43 -0.12
N LYS A 13 27.13 -11.02 -1.31
CA LYS A 13 27.88 -10.43 -2.43
C LYS A 13 27.01 -9.91 -3.57
N ALA A 14 25.68 -9.86 -3.40
CA ALA A 14 24.79 -9.47 -4.49
C ALA A 14 25.07 -8.06 -5.01
N LEU A 15 25.50 -7.13 -4.15
CA LEU A 15 25.84 -5.75 -4.53
C LEU A 15 27.32 -5.57 -4.93
N GLN A 16 28.16 -6.57 -4.67
CA GLN A 16 29.59 -6.46 -4.94
C GLN A 16 29.85 -6.43 -6.45
N GLY A 17 30.48 -5.36 -6.92
CA GLY A 17 30.78 -5.14 -8.33
C GLY A 17 29.59 -4.66 -9.16
N MET A 18 28.41 -4.44 -8.56
CA MET A 18 27.24 -3.93 -9.29
C MET A 18 27.42 -2.46 -9.62
N ARG A 19 26.97 -2.05 -10.80
CA ARG A 19 26.94 -0.65 -11.22
C ARG A 19 25.50 -0.14 -11.27
N LEU A 20 25.15 0.72 -10.31
CA LEU A 20 23.79 1.21 -10.11
C LEU A 20 23.65 2.65 -10.61
N GLY A 21 22.67 2.90 -11.47
CA GLY A 21 22.35 4.26 -11.92
C GLY A 21 21.40 4.94 -10.95
N VAL A 22 21.63 6.20 -10.62
CA VAL A 22 20.65 7.06 -9.94
C VAL A 22 20.21 8.19 -10.89
N PRO A 23 18.91 8.28 -11.22
CA PRO A 23 18.38 9.39 -12.01
C PRO A 23 18.59 10.72 -11.30
N ARG A 24 19.30 11.65 -11.95
CA ARG A 24 19.55 13.00 -11.41
C ARG A 24 18.25 13.74 -11.04
N MET A 25 17.17 13.45 -11.77
CA MET A 25 15.86 14.06 -11.57
C MET A 25 15.23 13.74 -10.21
N TYR A 26 15.63 12.64 -9.55
CA TYR A 26 15.07 12.22 -8.25
C TYR A 26 15.95 12.56 -7.05
N ILE A 27 17.08 13.24 -7.28
CA ILE A 27 18.05 13.60 -6.23
C ILE A 27 18.45 15.09 -6.27
N GLY A 28 17.63 15.92 -6.91
CA GLY A 28 17.86 17.37 -6.99
C GLY A 28 19.08 17.77 -7.82
N ARG A 29 19.48 16.94 -8.80
CA ARG A 29 20.67 17.18 -9.65
C ARG A 29 20.35 17.43 -11.12
N ASP A 30 19.08 17.43 -11.50
CA ASP A 30 18.68 17.68 -12.88
C ASP A 30 18.39 19.17 -13.12
N THR A 31 19.23 19.80 -13.93
CA THR A 31 19.12 21.21 -14.31
C THR A 31 18.48 21.43 -15.68
N HIS A 32 18.01 20.36 -16.33
CA HIS A 32 17.53 20.42 -17.72
C HIS A 32 16.03 20.17 -17.86
N ALA A 33 15.35 19.69 -16.82
CA ALA A 33 13.91 19.51 -16.82
C ALA A 33 13.18 20.88 -16.80
N ASP A 34 12.11 21.01 -17.57
CA ASP A 34 11.28 22.23 -17.62
C ASP A 34 10.64 22.52 -16.25
N HIS A 35 10.26 21.46 -15.54
CA HIS A 35 9.71 21.50 -14.18
C HIS A 35 10.42 20.47 -13.28
N PRO A 36 11.57 20.84 -12.67
CA PRO A 36 12.33 19.92 -11.83
C PRO A 36 11.54 19.42 -10.61
N ILE A 37 11.76 18.16 -10.24
CA ILE A 37 11.18 17.57 -9.02
C ILE A 37 11.85 18.15 -7.78
N GLU A 38 11.04 18.75 -6.91
CA GLU A 38 11.47 19.28 -5.62
C GLU A 38 11.58 18.16 -4.58
N THR A 39 12.74 17.52 -4.50
CA THR A 39 13.01 16.49 -3.47
C THR A 39 13.30 17.13 -2.12
N ARG A 40 12.59 16.69 -1.07
CA ARG A 40 12.76 17.20 0.29
C ARG A 40 14.20 17.00 0.79
N ALA A 41 14.74 17.98 1.50
CA ALA A 41 16.09 17.93 2.05
C ALA A 41 16.36 16.67 2.91
N SER A 42 15.43 16.29 3.80
CA SER A 42 15.61 15.10 4.63
C SER A 42 15.48 13.78 3.86
N VAL A 43 14.84 13.77 2.68
CA VAL A 43 14.88 12.65 1.73
C VAL A 43 16.25 12.56 1.06
N LEU A 44 16.83 13.70 0.66
CA LEU A 44 18.18 13.76 0.11
C LEU A 44 19.25 13.32 1.12
N ASP A 45 19.10 13.68 2.39
CA ASP A 45 19.99 13.22 3.46
C ASP A 45 19.95 11.70 3.64
N LEU A 46 18.77 11.10 3.56
CA LEU A 46 18.61 9.65 3.57
C LEU A 46 19.19 8.99 2.30
N TRP A 47 19.00 9.62 1.14
CA TRP A 47 19.61 9.18 -0.12
C TRP A 47 21.14 9.16 -0.02
N HIS A 48 21.78 10.22 0.47
CA HIS A 48 23.23 10.28 0.61
C HIS A 48 23.76 9.16 1.52
N GLN A 49 23.05 8.83 2.61
CA GLN A 49 23.39 7.70 3.47
C GLN A 49 23.21 6.36 2.73
N ALA A 50 22.11 6.18 1.99
CA ALA A 50 21.86 4.97 1.22
C ALA A 50 22.92 4.76 0.13
N ALA A 51 23.30 5.81 -0.59
CA ALA A 51 24.35 5.77 -1.61
C ALA A 51 25.71 5.36 -1.00
N ALA A 52 26.07 5.94 0.15
CA ALA A 52 27.28 5.56 0.88
C ALA A 52 27.28 4.08 1.30
N ASP A 53 26.13 3.55 1.72
CA ASP A 53 25.99 2.15 2.09
C ASP A 53 26.07 1.20 0.90
N LEU A 54 25.43 1.55 -0.23
CA LEU A 54 25.56 0.81 -1.49
C LEU A 54 27.03 0.70 -1.92
N MET A 55 27.77 1.82 -1.83
CA MET A 55 29.21 1.84 -2.11
C MET A 55 30.02 0.98 -1.12
N ARG A 56 29.66 0.99 0.17
CA ARG A 56 30.31 0.13 1.18
C ARG A 56 30.06 -1.36 0.94
N LEU A 57 28.91 -1.70 0.36
CA LEU A 57 28.56 -3.06 -0.06
C LEU A 57 29.23 -3.48 -1.38
N GLY A 58 30.08 -2.61 -1.94
CA GLY A 58 30.90 -2.90 -3.12
C GLY A 58 30.24 -2.54 -4.44
N ALA A 59 29.11 -1.82 -4.44
CA ALA A 59 28.52 -1.29 -5.67
C ALA A 59 29.21 0.02 -6.08
N THR A 60 29.09 0.36 -7.36
CA THR A 60 29.36 1.71 -7.87
C THR A 60 28.02 2.40 -8.10
N VAL A 61 27.85 3.62 -7.60
CA VAL A 61 26.66 4.44 -7.83
C VAL A 61 27.03 5.56 -8.79
N VAL A 62 26.28 5.73 -9.89
CA VAL A 62 26.53 6.78 -10.89
C VAL A 62 25.27 7.58 -11.16
N GLU A 63 25.42 8.91 -11.19
CA GLU A 63 24.35 9.81 -11.61
C GLU A 63 24.12 9.72 -13.11
N VAL A 64 22.86 9.59 -13.52
CA VAL A 64 22.47 9.35 -14.92
C VAL A 64 21.23 10.16 -15.31
N ASP A 65 21.02 10.33 -16.61
CA ASP A 65 19.71 10.66 -17.17
C ASP A 65 18.74 9.48 -17.01
N PHE A 66 17.46 9.70 -17.27
CA PHE A 66 16.47 8.63 -17.24
C PHE A 66 15.51 8.70 -18.43
N PRO A 67 15.99 8.33 -19.64
CA PRO A 67 15.28 8.59 -20.89
C PRO A 67 13.90 7.94 -20.95
N VAL A 68 13.69 6.80 -20.28
CA VAL A 68 12.38 6.16 -20.19
C VAL A 68 11.31 7.05 -19.57
N VAL A 69 11.67 7.92 -18.62
CA VAL A 69 10.75 8.89 -18.01
C VAL A 69 10.70 10.15 -18.86
N SER A 70 11.85 10.71 -19.24
CA SER A 70 11.90 11.94 -20.02
C SER A 70 11.18 11.85 -21.36
N ASN A 71 11.32 10.73 -22.09
CA ASN A 71 10.60 10.51 -23.36
C ASN A 71 9.11 10.29 -23.16
N TYR A 72 8.71 9.64 -22.06
CA TYR A 72 7.31 9.38 -21.75
C TYR A 72 6.58 10.68 -21.37
N GLU A 73 7.19 11.51 -20.54
CA GLU A 73 6.57 12.73 -19.98
C GLU A 73 6.83 13.99 -20.79
N ARG A 74 7.76 13.93 -21.76
CA ARG A 74 8.27 15.10 -22.50
C ARG A 74 8.73 16.23 -21.58
N ASP A 75 9.57 15.89 -20.60
CA ASP A 75 9.97 16.79 -19.52
C ASP A 75 11.01 17.86 -19.90
N ARG A 76 11.54 17.82 -21.13
CA ARG A 76 12.58 18.74 -21.63
C ARG A 76 12.62 18.81 -23.17
N PRO A 77 13.27 19.83 -23.76
CA PRO A 77 13.44 19.90 -25.21
C PRO A 77 14.14 18.68 -25.82
N GLY A 78 13.60 18.17 -26.92
CA GLY A 78 14.19 17.08 -27.71
C GLY A 78 13.67 15.66 -27.38
N THR A 79 12.94 15.49 -26.29
CA THR A 79 12.23 14.24 -25.97
C THR A 79 11.11 13.96 -26.97
N LYS A 80 10.87 12.69 -27.26
CA LYS A 80 9.80 12.24 -28.16
C LYS A 80 9.04 11.08 -27.54
N THR A 81 7.71 11.13 -27.57
CA THR A 81 6.87 10.04 -27.04
C THR A 81 6.97 8.80 -27.93
N MET A 82 6.45 7.69 -27.41
CA MET A 82 6.23 6.47 -28.19
C MET A 82 5.37 6.69 -29.44
N VAL A 83 4.40 7.62 -29.41
CA VAL A 83 3.61 8.01 -30.59
C VAL A 83 4.44 8.80 -31.59
N ASP A 84 5.19 9.83 -31.15
CA ASP A 84 6.06 10.63 -32.04
C ASP A 84 7.13 9.79 -32.76
N ARG A 85 7.53 8.68 -32.13
CA ARG A 85 8.53 7.73 -32.64
C ARG A 85 7.93 6.62 -33.50
N GLY A 86 6.60 6.59 -33.67
CA GLY A 86 5.90 5.55 -34.41
C GLY A 86 5.96 4.16 -33.75
N LEU A 87 6.26 4.10 -32.44
CA LEU A 87 6.25 2.85 -31.67
C LEU A 87 4.84 2.47 -31.24
N MET A 88 3.96 3.45 -31.05
CA MET A 88 2.60 3.25 -30.55
C MET A 88 1.58 3.98 -31.44
N PRO A 89 0.45 3.34 -31.79
CA PRO A 89 -0.65 4.01 -32.45
C PRO A 89 -1.20 5.18 -31.62
N GLU A 90 -1.64 6.25 -32.27
CA GLU A 90 -2.20 7.43 -31.60
C GLU A 90 -3.48 7.12 -30.80
N GLY A 91 -4.32 6.22 -31.31
CA GLY A 91 -5.57 5.84 -30.66
C GLY A 91 -5.40 4.89 -29.47
N PHE A 92 -4.23 4.26 -29.28
CA PHE A 92 -4.05 3.24 -28.26
C PHE A 92 -4.40 3.71 -26.84
N ALA A 93 -4.01 4.93 -26.46
CA ALA A 93 -4.29 5.46 -25.12
C ALA A 93 -5.80 5.58 -24.86
N GLU A 94 -6.60 5.91 -25.88
CA GLU A 94 -8.06 5.94 -25.78
C GLU A 94 -8.64 4.53 -25.65
N ARG A 95 -8.09 3.55 -26.40
CA ARG A 95 -8.50 2.13 -26.33
C ARG A 95 -8.18 1.51 -24.98
N GLU A 96 -7.02 1.85 -24.43
CA GLU A 96 -6.57 1.36 -23.13
C GLU A 96 -7.44 1.91 -22.00
N ILE A 97 -7.68 3.24 -21.97
CA ILE A 97 -8.46 3.85 -20.90
C ILE A 97 -9.96 3.49 -21.00
N TRP A 98 -10.54 3.42 -22.20
CA TRP A 98 -11.98 3.16 -22.34
C TRP A 98 -12.30 1.70 -22.60
N ASP A 99 -11.99 1.21 -23.81
CA ASP A 99 -12.48 -0.08 -24.30
C ASP A 99 -11.95 -1.24 -23.43
N LEU A 100 -10.65 -1.21 -23.09
CA LEU A 100 -10.00 -2.25 -22.31
C LEU A 100 -10.43 -2.23 -20.83
N CYS A 101 -10.54 -1.06 -20.21
CA CYS A 101 -11.02 -0.96 -18.82
C CYS A 101 -12.48 -1.43 -18.69
N ILE A 102 -13.36 -1.00 -19.61
CA ILE A 102 -14.77 -1.43 -19.63
C ILE A 102 -14.86 -2.95 -19.79
N PHE A 103 -14.11 -3.53 -20.74
CA PHE A 103 -14.04 -4.98 -20.92
C PHE A 103 -13.59 -5.69 -19.63
N ALA A 104 -12.52 -5.19 -18.98
CA ALA A 104 -11.97 -5.80 -17.78
C ALA A 104 -12.94 -5.74 -16.58
N TRP A 105 -13.60 -4.60 -16.37
CA TRP A 105 -14.54 -4.40 -15.26
C TRP A 105 -15.81 -5.22 -15.43
N ASP A 106 -16.40 -5.21 -16.63
CA ASP A 106 -17.57 -6.03 -16.98
C ASP A 106 -17.25 -7.52 -16.85
N GLY A 107 -16.12 -7.95 -17.41
CA GLY A 107 -15.64 -9.33 -17.31
C GLY A 107 -15.40 -9.79 -15.88
N PHE A 108 -14.85 -8.92 -15.02
CA PHE A 108 -14.66 -9.21 -13.60
C PHE A 108 -15.99 -9.44 -12.87
N LEU A 109 -16.97 -8.56 -13.07
CA LEU A 109 -18.29 -8.67 -12.43
C LEU A 109 -19.02 -9.95 -12.87
N ARG A 110 -18.98 -10.25 -14.17
CA ARG A 110 -19.55 -11.50 -14.71
C ARG A 110 -18.86 -12.74 -14.15
N ALA A 111 -17.54 -12.71 -14.01
CA ALA A 111 -16.78 -13.82 -13.43
C ALA A 111 -17.10 -14.03 -11.94
N ASN A 112 -17.36 -12.95 -11.19
CA ASN A 112 -17.79 -13.02 -9.80
C ASN A 112 -19.22 -13.57 -9.64
N ALA A 113 -20.09 -13.35 -10.63
CA ALA A 113 -21.44 -13.93 -10.72
C ALA A 113 -22.36 -13.59 -9.53
N ASP A 114 -22.23 -12.38 -8.98
CA ASP A 114 -23.19 -11.87 -7.99
C ASP A 114 -24.52 -11.53 -8.70
N PRO A 115 -25.66 -12.17 -8.33
CA PRO A 115 -26.93 -11.89 -8.97
C PRO A 115 -27.44 -10.45 -8.76
N ALA A 116 -26.95 -9.73 -7.74
CA ALA A 116 -27.34 -8.35 -7.48
C ALA A 116 -26.60 -7.35 -8.40
N ILE A 117 -25.37 -7.67 -8.82
CA ILE A 117 -24.55 -6.85 -9.72
C ILE A 117 -23.90 -7.79 -10.74
N PRO A 118 -24.70 -8.28 -11.72
CA PRO A 118 -24.26 -9.33 -12.64
C PRO A 118 -23.21 -8.83 -13.65
N ASP A 119 -23.18 -7.54 -13.93
CA ASP A 119 -22.28 -6.90 -14.89
C ASP A 119 -22.17 -5.39 -14.71
N LEU A 120 -21.32 -4.74 -15.51
CA LEU A 120 -21.02 -3.32 -15.36
C LEU A 120 -22.22 -2.42 -15.69
N ALA A 121 -23.08 -2.84 -16.63
CA ALA A 121 -24.26 -2.08 -17.01
C ALA A 121 -25.32 -2.00 -15.89
N ALA A 122 -25.29 -2.94 -14.94
CA ALA A 122 -26.16 -2.96 -13.76
C ALA A 122 -25.67 -2.05 -12.61
N VAL A 123 -24.46 -1.50 -12.68
CA VAL A 123 -23.87 -0.67 -11.63
C VAL A 123 -24.50 0.74 -11.61
N ASP A 124 -24.65 1.32 -10.42
CA ASP A 124 -25.02 2.73 -10.25
C ASP A 124 -23.79 3.63 -10.47
N GLY A 125 -23.59 4.07 -11.72
CA GLY A 125 -22.39 4.80 -12.18
C GLY A 125 -21.96 5.98 -11.29
N PRO A 126 -22.86 6.91 -10.93
CA PRO A 126 -22.55 8.04 -10.03
C PRO A 126 -22.01 7.65 -8.65
N LYS A 127 -22.18 6.39 -8.22
CA LYS A 127 -21.65 5.88 -6.94
C LYS A 127 -20.29 5.21 -7.06
N ILE A 128 -19.71 5.10 -8.25
CA ILE A 128 -18.39 4.48 -8.45
C ILE A 128 -17.29 5.31 -7.79
N PHE A 129 -17.24 6.62 -8.06
CA PHE A 129 -16.25 7.52 -7.47
C PHE A 129 -16.81 8.93 -7.23
N PRO A 130 -17.76 9.10 -6.29
CA PRO A 130 -18.33 10.42 -5.99
C PRO A 130 -17.33 11.31 -5.26
N GLN A 131 -17.30 12.61 -5.61
CA GLN A 131 -16.54 13.62 -4.89
C GLN A 131 -16.98 13.68 -3.41
N PRO A 132 -16.06 13.48 -2.45
CA PRO A 132 -16.39 13.63 -1.03
C PRO A 132 -16.82 15.07 -0.68
N PRO A 133 -17.99 15.29 -0.05
CA PRO A 133 -18.45 16.61 0.33
C PRO A 133 -17.43 17.36 1.20
N GLY A 134 -17.15 18.61 0.83
CA GLY A 134 -16.24 19.48 1.59
C GLY A 134 -14.75 19.32 1.24
N THR A 135 -14.40 18.40 0.34
CA THR A 135 -13.02 18.28 -0.18
C THR A 135 -12.79 19.17 -1.39
N LEU A 136 -11.53 19.56 -1.59
CA LEU A 136 -11.06 20.26 -2.78
C LEU A 136 -11.26 19.40 -4.03
N PRO A 137 -11.55 20.01 -5.19
CA PRO A 137 -11.69 19.27 -6.43
C PRO A 137 -10.36 18.60 -6.83
N ASP A 138 -10.47 17.45 -7.50
CA ASP A 138 -9.33 16.83 -8.15
C ASP A 138 -8.72 17.79 -9.20
N ARG A 139 -7.39 17.91 -9.23
CA ARG A 139 -6.70 18.76 -10.22
C ARG A 139 -6.69 18.18 -11.63
N TYR A 140 -6.95 16.89 -11.76
CA TYR A 140 -7.20 16.18 -13.03
C TYR A 140 -8.68 16.07 -13.37
N GLY A 141 -9.56 16.66 -12.55
CA GLY A 141 -11.01 16.45 -12.49
C GLY A 141 -11.82 16.68 -13.77
N ASP A 142 -11.21 17.15 -14.85
CA ASP A 142 -11.86 17.33 -16.16
C ASP A 142 -11.50 16.25 -17.19
N SER A 143 -10.63 15.29 -16.85
CA SER A 143 -10.09 14.36 -17.86
C SER A 143 -10.98 13.15 -18.17
N PHE A 144 -11.79 12.68 -17.20
CA PHE A 144 -12.51 11.40 -17.32
C PHE A 144 -13.47 11.13 -16.13
N ASP A 145 -14.73 10.73 -16.36
CA ASP A 145 -15.69 10.29 -15.31
C ASP A 145 -15.95 8.77 -15.40
N LEU A 146 -15.68 8.03 -14.31
CA LEU A 146 -15.89 6.57 -14.23
C LEU A 146 -17.37 6.17 -14.41
N ALA A 147 -18.33 7.06 -14.14
CA ALA A 147 -19.73 6.80 -14.42
C ALA A 147 -19.99 6.55 -15.92
N GLU A 148 -19.18 7.14 -16.81
CA GLU A 148 -19.31 6.93 -18.25
C GLU A 148 -18.97 5.50 -18.68
N TYR A 149 -18.16 4.75 -17.91
CA TYR A 149 -17.94 3.32 -18.19
C TYR A 149 -19.25 2.54 -18.14
N VAL A 150 -20.14 2.87 -17.20
CA VAL A 150 -21.46 2.23 -17.09
C VAL A 150 -22.33 2.58 -18.29
N GLU A 151 -22.36 3.86 -18.68
CA GLU A 151 -23.15 4.29 -19.83
C GLU A 151 -22.66 3.66 -21.15
N ARG A 152 -21.34 3.53 -21.32
CA ARG A 152 -20.78 2.81 -22.49
C ARG A 152 -21.04 1.31 -22.42
N ALA A 153 -20.92 0.68 -21.25
CA ALA A 153 -21.22 -0.74 -21.08
C ALA A 153 -22.68 -1.08 -21.43
N LYS A 154 -23.63 -0.17 -21.15
CA LYS A 154 -25.04 -0.30 -21.57
C LYS A 154 -25.22 -0.32 -23.10
N LEU A 155 -24.33 0.34 -23.85
CA LEU A 155 -24.34 0.32 -25.32
C LEU A 155 -23.68 -0.95 -25.88
N GLY A 156 -22.81 -1.58 -25.09
CA GLY A 156 -22.13 -2.82 -25.42
C GLY A 156 -20.68 -2.80 -24.96
N VAL A 157 -20.15 -3.99 -24.67
CA VAL A 157 -18.75 -4.18 -24.28
C VAL A 157 -18.00 -4.83 -25.42
N THR A 158 -16.99 -4.15 -25.95
CA THR A 158 -16.13 -4.68 -27.02
C THR A 158 -15.34 -5.88 -26.49
N PRO A 159 -15.42 -7.06 -27.13
CA PRO A 159 -14.59 -8.20 -26.76
C PRO A 159 -13.10 -7.87 -26.86
N PHE A 160 -12.28 -8.38 -25.94
CA PHE A 160 -10.84 -8.13 -25.89
C PHE A 160 -10.11 -8.26 -27.23
N VAL A 161 -10.43 -9.30 -28.00
CA VAL A 161 -9.78 -9.60 -29.29
C VAL A 161 -10.18 -8.63 -30.41
N ASP A 162 -11.28 -7.90 -30.22
CA ASP A 162 -11.84 -6.96 -31.20
C ASP A 162 -11.50 -5.50 -30.85
N ILE A 163 -10.83 -5.24 -29.72
CA ILE A 163 -10.40 -3.89 -29.34
C ILE A 163 -9.36 -3.41 -30.36
N PRO A 164 -9.64 -2.32 -31.11
CA PRO A 164 -8.71 -1.81 -32.10
C PRO A 164 -7.36 -1.43 -31.48
N GLU A 165 -6.29 -1.54 -32.27
CA GLU A 165 -4.94 -1.07 -31.93
C GLU A 165 -4.28 -1.74 -30.70
N LEU A 166 -4.98 -2.62 -29.98
CA LEU A 166 -4.49 -3.25 -28.75
C LEU A 166 -3.21 -4.06 -28.99
N GLU A 167 -3.18 -4.93 -30.01
CA GLU A 167 -1.99 -5.71 -30.33
C GLU A 167 -0.78 -4.81 -30.66
N ALA A 168 -0.99 -3.78 -31.46
CA ALA A 168 0.07 -2.86 -31.86
C ALA A 168 0.56 -2.01 -30.69
N GLY A 169 -0.34 -1.54 -29.82
CA GLY A 169 0.03 -0.79 -28.63
C GLY A 169 0.79 -1.63 -27.61
N LEU A 170 0.37 -2.87 -27.35
CA LEU A 170 1.11 -3.80 -26.48
C LEU A 170 2.54 -4.02 -27.00
N LYS A 171 2.72 -4.24 -28.30
CA LYS A 171 4.06 -4.32 -28.92
C LYS A 171 4.85 -3.01 -28.78
N GLY A 172 4.16 -1.87 -28.85
CA GLY A 172 4.72 -0.53 -28.65
C GLY A 172 5.25 -0.31 -27.23
N LEU A 173 4.52 -0.75 -26.21
CA LEU A 173 4.95 -0.69 -24.81
C LEU A 173 6.21 -1.52 -24.57
N GLU A 174 6.22 -2.77 -25.06
CA GLU A 174 7.40 -3.65 -24.96
C GLU A 174 8.62 -3.06 -25.70
N ALA A 175 8.41 -2.52 -26.91
CA ALA A 175 9.46 -1.88 -27.67
C ALA A 175 10.00 -0.63 -26.97
N THR A 176 9.13 0.16 -26.34
CA THR A 176 9.50 1.36 -25.59
C THR A 176 10.33 1.00 -24.36
N ARG A 177 9.90 0.00 -23.56
CA ARG A 177 10.70 -0.52 -22.44
C ARG A 177 12.08 -0.98 -22.91
N ARG A 178 12.14 -1.79 -23.98
CA ARG A 178 13.40 -2.31 -24.51
C ARG A 178 14.36 -1.18 -24.86
N ILE A 179 13.92 -0.21 -25.66
CA ILE A 179 14.81 0.85 -26.18
C ILE A 179 15.21 1.83 -25.08
N ASP A 180 14.24 2.34 -24.32
CA ASP A 180 14.47 3.49 -23.44
C ASP A 180 14.96 3.07 -22.05
N PHE A 181 14.88 1.78 -21.71
CA PHE A 181 15.33 1.28 -20.43
C PHE A 181 16.34 0.14 -20.56
N GLU A 182 16.05 -0.95 -21.28
CA GLU A 182 16.91 -2.14 -21.27
C GLU A 182 18.19 -1.96 -22.10
N ASP A 183 18.06 -1.51 -23.36
CA ASP A 183 19.19 -1.20 -24.26
C ASP A 183 20.01 -0.02 -23.69
N TRP A 184 19.32 0.94 -23.07
CA TRP A 184 19.98 2.05 -22.38
C TRP A 184 20.80 1.59 -21.16
N LEU A 185 20.26 0.69 -20.32
CA LEU A 185 21.02 0.11 -19.21
C LEU A 185 22.29 -0.58 -19.72
N ASP A 186 22.18 -1.37 -20.79
CA ASP A 186 23.34 -2.03 -21.42
C ASP A 186 24.36 -1.03 -21.96
N ALA A 187 23.91 0.00 -22.67
CA ALA A 187 24.78 1.04 -23.21
C ALA A 187 25.52 1.83 -22.12
N GLN A 188 24.89 2.02 -20.96
CA GLN A 188 25.49 2.69 -19.79
C GLN A 188 26.30 1.73 -18.89
N GLY A 189 26.27 0.42 -19.19
CA GLY A 189 26.88 -0.63 -18.37
C GLY A 189 26.26 -0.73 -16.98
N LEU A 190 24.96 -0.48 -16.83
CA LEU A 190 24.25 -0.46 -15.56
C LEU A 190 23.57 -1.81 -15.27
N ASP A 191 23.68 -2.26 -14.03
CA ASP A 191 23.04 -3.48 -13.55
C ASP A 191 21.59 -3.30 -13.11
N ALA A 192 21.26 -2.08 -12.66
CA ALA A 192 19.94 -1.66 -12.19
C ALA A 192 19.95 -0.12 -12.00
N VAL A 193 18.76 0.45 -11.86
CA VAL A 193 18.54 1.83 -11.43
C VAL A 193 18.09 1.84 -9.97
N VAL A 194 18.54 2.81 -9.18
CA VAL A 194 18.18 2.97 -7.77
C VAL A 194 17.85 4.42 -7.43
N PHE A 195 16.73 4.67 -6.75
CA PHE A 195 16.26 6.04 -6.44
C PHE A 195 15.33 6.09 -5.23
N PRO A 196 15.21 7.25 -4.54
CA PRO A 196 14.16 7.48 -3.55
C PRO A 196 12.77 7.18 -4.14
N ALA A 197 11.94 6.43 -3.42
CA ALA A 197 10.62 6.02 -3.93
C ALA A 197 9.67 7.21 -4.14
N VAL A 198 9.80 8.25 -3.33
CA VAL A 198 9.05 9.51 -3.41
C VAL A 198 9.99 10.68 -3.13
N ALA A 199 9.62 11.88 -3.59
CA ALA A 199 10.33 13.12 -3.37
C ALA A 199 9.98 13.79 -2.03
N ASP A 200 8.72 13.68 -1.60
CA ASP A 200 8.18 14.14 -0.31
C ASP A 200 6.90 13.35 0.06
N VAL A 201 6.23 13.73 1.14
CA VAL A 201 4.92 13.23 1.57
C VAL A 201 3.93 14.39 1.74
N GLY A 202 2.73 14.23 1.16
CA GLY A 202 1.66 15.23 1.29
C GLY A 202 1.17 15.37 2.74
N PRO A 203 0.86 16.59 3.23
CA PRO A 203 0.21 16.76 4.52
C PRO A 203 -1.16 16.06 4.57
N ALA A 204 -1.56 15.60 5.75
CA ALA A 204 -2.77 14.81 5.94
C ALA A 204 -4.09 15.56 5.68
N ASP A 205 -4.06 16.89 5.65
CA ASP A 205 -5.21 17.77 5.38
C ASP A 205 -5.27 18.29 3.94
N ALA A 206 -4.48 17.71 3.03
CA ALA A 206 -4.38 18.14 1.63
C ALA A 206 -5.69 18.01 0.83
N ASP A 207 -6.67 17.26 1.33
CA ASP A 207 -8.00 17.15 0.76
C ASP A 207 -8.90 18.35 1.07
N VAL A 208 -8.59 19.16 2.07
CA VAL A 208 -9.42 20.33 2.48
C VAL A 208 -8.65 21.64 2.59
N ASN A 209 -7.32 21.59 2.58
CA ASN A 209 -6.43 22.73 2.72
C ASN A 209 -5.65 22.97 1.43
N GLU A 210 -5.88 24.12 0.78
CA GLU A 210 -5.28 24.46 -0.51
C GLU A 210 -3.75 24.49 -0.48
N VAL A 211 -3.14 24.97 0.62
CA VAL A 211 -1.68 25.05 0.76
C VAL A 211 -1.09 23.64 0.85
N SER A 212 -1.70 22.77 1.65
CA SER A 212 -1.31 21.36 1.75
C SER A 212 -1.53 20.62 0.44
N ALA A 213 -2.62 20.90 -0.27
CA ALA A 213 -2.91 20.35 -1.59
C ALA A 213 -1.81 20.72 -2.60
N VAL A 214 -1.35 21.97 -2.62
CA VAL A 214 -0.23 22.38 -3.50
C VAL A 214 1.01 21.52 -3.27
N LEU A 215 1.32 21.13 -2.03
CA LEU A 215 2.46 20.26 -1.72
C LEU A 215 2.20 18.81 -2.14
N ALA A 216 1.01 18.28 -1.82
CA ALA A 216 0.62 16.92 -2.15
C ALA A 216 0.56 16.66 -3.66
N TRP A 217 0.23 17.68 -4.47
CA TRP A 217 0.12 17.60 -5.92
C TRP A 217 1.43 17.83 -6.70
N ARG A 218 2.58 17.98 -6.02
CA ARG A 218 3.87 18.14 -6.69
C ARG A 218 4.33 16.84 -7.34
N ASN A 219 4.99 16.94 -8.51
CA ASN A 219 5.61 15.77 -9.14
C ASN A 219 6.63 15.13 -8.18
N GLY A 220 6.63 13.79 -8.10
CA GLY A 220 7.38 13.02 -7.12
C GLY A 220 6.73 12.90 -5.73
N THR A 221 5.68 13.67 -5.42
CA THR A 221 4.90 13.57 -4.16
C THR A 221 3.51 12.99 -4.40
N TRP A 222 2.80 13.52 -5.41
CA TRP A 222 1.44 13.11 -5.76
C TRP A 222 1.35 11.65 -6.22
N VAL A 223 2.39 11.22 -6.93
CA VAL A 223 2.67 9.87 -7.37
C VAL A 223 4.14 9.61 -7.08
N ALA A 224 4.48 8.36 -6.80
CA ALA A 224 5.86 7.92 -6.61
C ALA A 224 6.75 8.28 -7.81
N ASN A 225 8.05 8.44 -7.55
CA ASN A 225 9.04 8.72 -8.59
C ASN A 225 8.95 7.68 -9.71
N GLY A 226 8.72 8.16 -10.94
CA GLY A 226 8.46 7.35 -12.14
C GLY A 226 7.04 7.50 -12.68
N ASN A 227 6.11 8.09 -11.93
CA ASN A 227 4.71 8.27 -12.34
C ASN A 227 4.11 6.96 -12.92
N LEU A 228 3.56 7.00 -14.13
CA LEU A 228 2.96 5.84 -14.79
C LEU A 228 4.00 4.86 -15.36
N VAL A 229 5.23 5.32 -15.57
CA VAL A 229 6.23 4.68 -16.45
C VAL A 229 6.57 3.25 -16.03
N PRO A 230 6.93 2.95 -14.76
CA PRO A 230 7.32 1.59 -14.39
C PRO A 230 6.19 0.57 -14.54
N ARG A 231 4.93 1.02 -14.45
CA ARG A 231 3.75 0.14 -14.56
C ARG A 231 3.33 -0.03 -16.00
N HIS A 232 3.17 1.07 -16.73
CA HIS A 232 2.75 1.04 -18.13
C HIS A 232 3.74 0.27 -19.01
N LEU A 233 5.04 0.36 -18.72
CA LEU A 233 6.08 -0.33 -19.48
C LEU A 233 6.49 -1.69 -18.90
N GLY A 234 5.90 -2.15 -17.79
CA GLY A 234 6.24 -3.45 -17.20
C GLY A 234 7.68 -3.55 -16.67
N ILE A 235 8.23 -2.46 -16.12
CA ILE A 235 9.57 -2.45 -15.51
C ILE A 235 9.46 -3.01 -14.08
N PRO A 236 10.13 -4.14 -13.75
CA PRO A 236 10.08 -4.69 -12.40
C PRO A 236 10.82 -3.79 -11.41
N THR A 237 10.23 -3.66 -10.22
CA THR A 237 10.76 -2.81 -9.15
C THR A 237 10.68 -3.51 -7.80
N VAL A 238 11.71 -3.37 -6.96
CA VAL A 238 11.71 -3.79 -5.56
C VAL A 238 12.03 -2.59 -4.68
N THR A 239 11.18 -2.29 -3.71
CA THR A 239 11.36 -1.16 -2.78
C THR A 239 11.63 -1.67 -1.37
N VAL A 240 12.67 -1.12 -0.73
CA VAL A 240 13.07 -1.43 0.66
C VAL A 240 13.22 -0.15 1.47
N PRO A 241 13.20 -0.19 2.82
CA PRO A 241 13.32 1.02 3.62
C PRO A 241 14.65 1.76 3.39
N MET A 242 14.59 3.03 2.98
CA MET A 242 15.75 3.94 2.91
C MET A 242 16.05 4.57 4.28
N GLY A 243 15.00 4.80 5.07
CA GLY A 243 15.07 5.29 6.44
C GLY A 243 13.87 6.15 6.79
N THR A 244 14.01 6.88 7.89
CA THR A 244 12.97 7.77 8.43
C THR A 244 13.48 9.20 8.40
N MET A 245 12.70 10.11 7.80
CA MET A 245 13.04 11.52 7.65
C MET A 245 13.25 12.15 9.04
N GLY A 246 14.42 12.77 9.26
CA GLY A 246 14.81 13.27 10.59
C GLY A 246 14.00 14.46 11.09
N ASP A 247 13.29 15.15 10.21
CA ASP A 247 12.52 16.36 10.50
C ASP A 247 11.04 16.10 10.78
N ILE A 248 10.40 15.16 10.07
CA ILE A 248 8.97 14.86 10.21
C ILE A 248 8.66 13.42 10.65
N GLY A 249 9.67 12.56 10.83
CA GLY A 249 9.49 11.20 11.33
C GLY A 249 8.80 10.23 10.36
N MET A 250 8.64 10.61 9.09
CA MET A 250 7.99 9.80 8.06
C MET A 250 9.01 8.89 7.35
N PRO A 251 8.71 7.59 7.12
CA PRO A 251 9.59 6.69 6.41
C PRO A 251 9.58 6.94 4.90
N VAL A 252 10.71 6.69 4.24
CA VAL A 252 10.84 6.73 2.77
C VAL A 252 11.54 5.46 2.27
N GLY A 253 11.08 4.95 1.12
CA GLY A 253 11.63 3.78 0.46
C GLY A 253 12.77 4.11 -0.50
N LEU A 254 13.62 3.12 -0.77
CA LEU A 254 14.61 3.09 -1.85
C LEU A 254 14.13 2.05 -2.86
N THR A 255 13.88 2.47 -4.10
CA THR A 255 13.39 1.61 -5.17
C THR A 255 14.55 1.17 -6.06
N PHE A 256 14.65 -0.13 -6.30
CA PHE A 256 15.51 -0.73 -7.31
C PHE A 256 14.66 -1.09 -8.53
N ALA A 257 15.05 -0.67 -9.72
CA ALA A 257 14.41 -1.02 -10.98
C ALA A 257 15.41 -1.74 -11.90
N GLY A 258 14.97 -2.76 -12.63
CA GLY A 258 15.81 -3.56 -13.51
C GLY A 258 15.04 -4.06 -14.72
N LYS A 259 15.75 -4.77 -15.61
CA LYS A 259 15.18 -5.27 -16.87
C LYS A 259 13.98 -6.19 -16.61
N ALA A 260 13.08 -6.31 -17.58
CA ALA A 260 11.98 -7.25 -17.45
C ALA A 260 12.50 -8.67 -17.17
N TYR A 261 11.81 -9.37 -16.25
CA TYR A 261 12.11 -10.74 -15.80
C TYR A 261 13.39 -10.91 -14.96
N ASP A 262 14.11 -9.83 -14.62
CA ASP A 262 15.26 -9.86 -13.69
C ASP A 262 14.84 -9.76 -12.21
N ASP A 263 13.58 -10.08 -11.89
CA ASP A 263 12.97 -9.97 -10.55
C ASP A 263 13.82 -10.64 -9.46
N ALA A 264 14.33 -11.84 -9.73
CA ALA A 264 15.16 -12.57 -8.78
C ALA A 264 16.51 -11.86 -8.50
N LYS A 265 17.09 -11.16 -9.49
CA LYS A 265 18.28 -10.32 -9.31
C LYS A 265 17.91 -9.13 -8.42
N LEU A 266 16.83 -8.42 -8.74
CA LEU A 266 16.38 -7.26 -7.98
C LEU A 266 16.07 -7.59 -6.52
N LEU A 267 15.38 -8.70 -6.26
CA LEU A 267 15.10 -9.18 -4.89
C LEU A 267 16.39 -9.44 -4.11
N ARG A 268 17.43 -10.00 -4.75
CA ARG A 268 18.74 -10.22 -4.10
C ARG A 268 19.48 -8.91 -3.82
N LEU A 269 19.45 -7.96 -4.75
CA LEU A 269 20.07 -6.64 -4.57
C LEU A 269 19.42 -5.89 -3.41
N ALA A 270 18.11 -5.73 -3.47
CA ALA A 270 17.33 -5.01 -2.45
C ALA A 270 17.40 -5.71 -1.09
N GLY A 271 17.29 -7.04 -1.05
CA GLY A 271 17.41 -7.82 0.19
C GLY A 271 18.80 -7.75 0.82
N ASN A 272 19.87 -7.63 0.02
CA ASN A 272 21.23 -7.40 0.55
C ASN A 272 21.35 -6.00 1.18
N PHE A 273 20.81 -4.96 0.52
CA PHE A 273 20.77 -3.60 1.07
C PHE A 273 19.95 -3.53 2.37
N GLU A 274 18.75 -4.08 2.40
CA GLU A 274 17.86 -4.05 3.56
C GLU A 274 18.49 -4.71 4.78
N ARG A 275 19.11 -5.89 4.60
CA ARG A 275 19.76 -6.63 5.68
C ARG A 275 20.98 -5.92 6.25
N PHE A 276 21.69 -5.14 5.42
CA PHE A 276 22.83 -4.34 5.88
C PHE A 276 22.39 -3.19 6.77
N GLY A 277 21.36 -2.44 6.35
CA GLY A 277 20.98 -1.19 7.01
C GLY A 277 19.98 -1.32 8.16
N GLN A 278 19.13 -2.37 8.17
CA GLN A 278 18.01 -2.52 9.13
C GLN A 278 17.24 -1.21 9.40
N ARG A 279 16.90 -0.50 8.32
CA ARG A 279 16.48 0.93 8.35
C ARG A 279 15.02 1.16 8.75
N ARG A 280 14.27 0.09 9.04
CA ARG A 280 12.86 0.17 9.43
C ARG A 280 12.73 0.60 10.89
N THR A 281 11.95 1.64 11.15
CA THR A 281 11.55 2.03 12.51
C THR A 281 10.14 1.50 12.84
N ARG A 282 9.89 1.17 14.11
CA ARG A 282 8.55 0.83 14.59
C ARG A 282 7.67 2.09 14.57
N PRO A 283 6.45 2.06 14.03
CA PRO A 283 5.55 3.21 14.10
C PRO A 283 5.21 3.55 15.56
N PRO A 284 5.34 4.82 16.00
CA PRO A 284 5.12 5.18 17.40
C PRO A 284 3.63 5.17 17.80
N ARG A 285 2.72 5.24 16.82
CA ARG A 285 1.26 5.27 17.07
C ARG A 285 0.66 3.89 17.35
N THR A 286 1.43 2.82 17.12
CA THR A 286 0.98 1.43 17.33
C THR A 286 2.08 0.62 18.05
N PRO A 287 2.40 0.97 19.30
CA PRO A 287 3.36 0.20 20.10
C PRO A 287 2.84 -1.22 20.36
N GLU A 288 3.75 -2.10 20.77
CA GLU A 288 3.36 -3.43 21.28
C GLU A 288 2.45 -3.25 22.51
N LEU A 289 1.32 -3.96 22.53
CA LEU A 289 0.45 -3.98 23.70
C LEU A 289 1.14 -4.79 24.82
N PRO A 290 1.19 -4.29 26.07
CA PRO A 290 1.91 -4.95 27.16
C PRO A 290 1.50 -6.41 27.40
N ASP A 291 0.23 -6.72 27.15
CA ASP A 291 -0.38 -8.02 27.46
C ASP A 291 -0.41 -9.01 26.28
N ASP A 292 0.09 -8.61 25.12
CA ASP A 292 0.05 -9.39 23.87
C ASP A 292 1.34 -10.21 23.67
N VAL A 293 1.65 -11.03 24.68
CA VAL A 293 2.85 -11.87 24.71
C VAL A 293 2.58 -13.21 24.00
N PHE A 294 2.98 -13.30 22.73
CA PHE A 294 2.99 -14.55 21.98
C PHE A 294 4.18 -15.41 22.38
N ALA A 295 4.05 -16.19 23.46
CA ALA A 295 5.08 -17.17 23.81
C ALA A 295 5.31 -18.14 22.64
N VAL A 296 6.57 -18.29 22.22
CA VAL A 296 6.97 -19.28 21.20
C VAL A 296 6.51 -20.65 21.69
N ARG A 297 5.58 -21.28 20.95
CA ARG A 297 5.11 -22.63 21.25
C ARG A 297 6.33 -23.57 21.27
N PRO A 298 6.57 -24.34 22.35
CA PRO A 298 7.25 -25.63 22.19
C PRO A 298 6.47 -26.39 21.11
N ALA A 299 7.14 -27.09 20.19
CA ALA A 299 6.47 -27.89 19.16
C ALA A 299 5.37 -28.74 19.79
N ALA A 300 4.11 -28.30 19.67
CA ALA A 300 3.03 -28.88 20.44
C ALA A 300 2.67 -30.24 19.85
N ARG A 301 2.34 -31.18 20.75
CA ARG A 301 1.71 -32.47 20.43
C ARG A 301 0.61 -32.27 19.40
N ARG A 302 0.48 -33.24 18.48
CA ARG A 302 -0.61 -33.34 17.50
C ARG A 302 -1.95 -32.98 18.18
N PRO A 303 -2.83 -32.18 17.54
CA PRO A 303 -4.13 -31.88 18.12
C PRO A 303 -4.85 -33.19 18.43
N GLY A 304 -5.20 -33.40 19.70
CA GLY A 304 -6.09 -34.49 20.09
C GLY A 304 -7.52 -34.24 19.60
N GLU A 305 -8.33 -35.29 19.51
CA GLU A 305 -9.75 -35.32 19.07
C GLU A 305 -10.72 -34.52 19.98
N ALA A 306 -10.23 -33.62 20.83
CA ALA A 306 -11.08 -32.82 21.70
C ALA A 306 -11.92 -31.83 20.88
N PRO A 307 -13.22 -31.65 21.21
CA PRO A 307 -14.09 -30.73 20.48
C PRO A 307 -13.54 -29.29 20.51
N PRO A 308 -13.82 -28.48 19.46
CA PRO A 308 -13.40 -27.09 19.44
C PRO A 308 -14.05 -26.30 20.59
N LEU A 309 -13.28 -25.37 21.17
CA LEU A 309 -13.82 -24.42 22.13
C LEU A 309 -14.72 -23.42 21.39
N THR A 310 -15.97 -23.31 21.81
CA THR A 310 -16.91 -22.32 21.27
C THR A 310 -17.15 -21.23 22.31
N VAL A 311 -17.22 -19.99 21.85
CA VAL A 311 -17.51 -18.82 22.69
C VAL A 311 -18.60 -17.98 22.03
N MET A 312 -19.48 -17.41 22.83
CA MET A 312 -20.52 -16.48 22.39
C MET A 312 -20.33 -15.16 23.12
N LEU A 313 -20.06 -14.10 22.36
CA LEU A 313 -19.83 -12.75 22.88
C LEU A 313 -20.97 -11.84 22.43
N ALA A 314 -21.55 -11.09 23.35
CA ALA A 314 -22.48 -10.02 23.04
C ALA A 314 -22.07 -8.72 23.74
N ALA A 315 -22.41 -7.59 23.12
CA ALA A 315 -22.13 -6.27 23.63
C ALA A 315 -23.32 -5.34 23.37
N GLU A 316 -23.88 -4.78 24.44
CA GLU A 316 -25.03 -3.88 24.37
C GLU A 316 -24.66 -2.50 24.89
N THR A 317 -25.02 -1.47 24.13
CA THR A 317 -24.74 -0.08 24.49
C THR A 317 -25.99 0.58 25.06
N ARG A 318 -25.81 1.27 26.19
CA ARG A 318 -26.82 2.15 26.77
C ARG A 318 -26.24 3.54 26.97
N HIS A 319 -26.95 4.55 26.49
CA HIS A 319 -26.58 5.94 26.70
C HIS A 319 -26.82 6.37 28.15
N VAL A 320 -25.80 6.93 28.79
CA VAL A 320 -25.83 7.42 30.18
C VAL A 320 -25.15 8.79 30.28
N GLY A 321 -25.91 9.84 30.01
CA GLY A 321 -25.44 11.23 30.09
C GLY A 321 -24.38 11.54 29.03
N GLY A 322 -23.18 11.97 29.43
CA GLY A 322 -22.08 12.25 28.49
C GLY A 322 -21.30 11.01 28.02
N LYS A 323 -21.71 9.81 28.43
CA LYS A 323 -21.00 8.55 28.20
C LYS A 323 -21.97 7.48 27.71
N ASP A 324 -21.41 6.46 27.10
CA ASP A 324 -22.11 5.24 26.73
C ASP A 324 -21.58 4.09 27.59
N GLU A 325 -22.48 3.39 28.26
CA GLU A 325 -22.18 2.17 29.01
C GLU A 325 -22.32 0.97 28.09
N ILE A 326 -21.25 0.20 27.94
CA ILE A 326 -21.24 -1.05 27.19
C ILE A 326 -21.30 -2.19 28.19
N THR A 327 -22.39 -2.95 28.14
CA THR A 327 -22.54 -4.21 28.89
C THR A 327 -22.07 -5.35 28.00
N ILE A 328 -21.17 -6.17 28.52
CA ILE A 328 -20.53 -7.27 27.79
C ILE A 328 -20.92 -8.57 28.45
N THR A 329 -21.36 -9.55 27.65
CA THR A 329 -21.58 -10.93 28.09
C THR A 329 -20.76 -11.87 27.24
N LEU A 330 -20.12 -12.84 27.90
CA LEU A 330 -19.33 -13.88 27.24
C LEU A 330 -19.68 -15.24 27.86
N ASP A 331 -20.13 -16.15 27.01
CA ASP A 331 -20.45 -17.53 27.36
C ASP A 331 -19.43 -18.48 26.75
N LEU A 332 -18.93 -19.41 27.57
CA LEU A 332 -18.02 -20.48 27.14
C LEU A 332 -18.77 -21.81 27.07
N SER A 333 -18.37 -22.70 26.15
CA SER A 333 -18.84 -24.09 26.16
C SER A 333 -18.38 -24.86 27.42
N ASP A 334 -19.11 -25.91 27.80
CA ASP A 334 -18.81 -26.75 28.97
C ASP A 334 -17.35 -27.24 29.01
N GLY A 335 -16.77 -27.31 30.22
CA GLY A 335 -15.38 -27.73 30.44
C GLY A 335 -14.33 -26.61 30.32
N ALA A 336 -14.75 -25.35 30.17
CA ALA A 336 -13.87 -24.17 30.14
C ALA A 336 -13.74 -23.46 31.51
N GLU A 337 -13.95 -24.18 32.61
CA GLU A 337 -13.98 -23.64 33.98
C GLU A 337 -12.63 -23.09 34.48
N SER A 338 -11.52 -23.48 33.86
CA SER A 338 -10.17 -22.93 34.14
C SER A 338 -9.65 -22.01 33.02
N ALA A 339 -10.50 -21.62 32.06
CA ALA A 339 -10.09 -20.80 30.93
C ALA A 339 -9.54 -19.43 31.36
N GLY A 340 -8.41 -19.03 30.79
CA GLY A 340 -7.96 -17.65 30.78
C GLY A 340 -8.79 -16.84 29.79
N VAL A 341 -9.47 -15.81 30.27
CA VAL A 341 -10.32 -14.91 29.47
C VAL A 341 -9.72 -13.52 29.49
N LYS A 342 -9.53 -12.94 28.31
CA LYS A 342 -9.20 -11.53 28.12
C LYS A 342 -10.28 -10.87 27.27
N VAL A 343 -10.90 -9.81 27.78
CA VAL A 343 -11.90 -9.02 27.06
C VAL A 343 -11.39 -7.59 26.95
N HIS A 344 -11.55 -6.99 25.78
CA HIS A 344 -11.18 -5.60 25.55
C HIS A 344 -12.31 -4.85 24.86
N ALA A 345 -12.46 -3.57 25.16
CA ALA A 345 -13.31 -2.65 24.42
C ALA A 345 -12.44 -1.54 23.83
N ASN A 346 -12.44 -1.40 22.50
CA ASN A 346 -11.57 -0.47 21.77
C ASN A 346 -10.07 -0.60 22.11
N GLY A 347 -9.63 -1.82 22.42
CA GLY A 347 -8.25 -2.14 22.80
C GLY A 347 -7.94 -2.03 24.30
N GLU A 348 -8.83 -1.43 25.09
CA GLU A 348 -8.65 -1.30 26.54
C GLU A 348 -9.21 -2.54 27.27
N PRO A 349 -8.46 -3.14 28.21
CA PRO A 349 -8.95 -4.28 29.00
C PRO A 349 -10.24 -3.96 29.76
N VAL A 350 -11.15 -4.94 29.80
CA VAL A 350 -12.38 -4.87 30.60
C VAL A 350 -12.34 -5.92 31.69
N ASP A 351 -12.57 -5.48 32.93
CA ASP A 351 -12.72 -6.38 34.06
C ASP A 351 -14.01 -7.20 33.90
N MET A 352 -13.86 -8.53 33.88
CA MET A 352 -14.97 -9.46 33.73
C MET A 352 -15.22 -10.20 35.04
N GLN A 353 -16.46 -10.17 35.51
CA GLN A 353 -16.95 -10.99 36.61
C GLN A 353 -17.39 -12.35 36.09
N ARG A 354 -16.95 -13.42 36.76
CA ARG A 354 -17.19 -14.80 36.36
C ARG A 354 -18.19 -15.51 37.26
N THR A 355 -19.15 -16.20 36.64
CA THR A 355 -20.06 -17.14 37.30
C THR A 355 -20.12 -18.44 36.48
N GLY A 356 -19.28 -19.43 36.83
CA GLY A 356 -19.16 -20.68 36.07
C GLY A 356 -18.56 -20.45 34.67
N ALA A 357 -19.31 -20.81 33.63
CA ALA A 357 -18.93 -20.59 32.22
C ALA A 357 -19.40 -19.23 31.66
N HIS A 358 -20.10 -18.43 32.47
CA HIS A 358 -20.63 -17.12 32.08
C HIS A 358 -19.77 -15.98 32.64
N PHE A 359 -19.51 -14.98 31.82
CA PHE A 359 -18.74 -13.78 32.16
C PHE A 359 -19.54 -12.53 31.83
N THR A 360 -19.50 -11.55 32.74
CA THR A 360 -20.12 -10.24 32.53
C THR A 360 -19.14 -9.12 32.85
N GLY A 361 -19.16 -8.08 32.03
CA GLY A 361 -18.31 -6.90 32.25
C GLY A 361 -19.03 -5.64 31.82
N ARG A 362 -18.56 -4.51 32.32
CA ARG A 362 -19.07 -3.20 31.91
C ARG A 362 -17.92 -2.24 31.73
N VAL A 363 -18.06 -1.37 30.73
CA VAL A 363 -17.11 -0.30 30.47
C VAL A 363 -17.86 0.95 30.04
N LEU A 364 -17.37 2.11 30.49
CA LEU A 364 -17.90 3.41 30.07
C LEU A 364 -16.98 4.01 29.03
N VAL A 365 -17.51 4.36 27.87
CA VAL A 365 -16.80 5.11 26.83
C VAL A 365 -17.40 6.52 26.67
N PRO A 366 -16.62 7.52 26.23
CA PRO A 366 -17.18 8.82 25.89
C PRO A 366 -18.22 8.68 24.78
N ALA A 367 -19.37 9.35 24.89
CA ALA A 367 -20.41 9.24 23.86
C ALA A 367 -19.98 9.80 22.49
N ALA A 368 -18.92 10.61 22.47
CA ALA A 368 -18.29 11.07 21.23
C ALA A 368 -17.64 9.93 20.43
N THR A 369 -17.22 8.83 21.08
CA THR A 369 -16.65 7.65 20.40
C THR A 369 -17.64 7.06 19.40
N HIS A 370 -18.92 6.99 19.77
CA HIS A 370 -20.02 6.47 18.95
C HIS A 370 -20.59 7.51 17.95
N LYS A 371 -20.02 8.70 17.94
CA LYS A 371 -20.36 9.79 16.99
C LYS A 371 -19.20 10.13 16.06
N ALA A 372 -18.05 9.51 16.24
CA ALA A 372 -16.88 9.74 15.41
C ALA A 372 -17.18 9.30 13.97
N VAL A 373 -17.15 10.25 13.04
CA VAL A 373 -17.36 10.01 11.61
C VAL A 373 -15.99 9.68 10.99
N HIS A 374 -15.85 8.46 10.49
CA HIS A 374 -14.64 8.01 9.79
C HIS A 374 -14.76 8.13 8.26
N SER A 375 -15.98 8.37 7.77
CA SER A 375 -16.29 8.57 6.37
C SER A 375 -17.48 9.50 6.27
N VAL A 376 -17.43 10.48 5.37
CA VAL A 376 -18.58 11.35 5.07
C VAL A 376 -19.79 10.57 4.52
N TRP A 377 -19.58 9.32 4.09
CA TRP A 377 -20.58 8.45 3.49
C TRP A 377 -21.22 7.46 4.47
N ARG A 378 -20.66 7.30 5.68
CA ARG A 378 -21.13 6.33 6.66
C ARG A 378 -21.05 6.86 8.09
N GLY A 379 -22.03 6.49 8.90
CA GLY A 379 -22.02 6.78 10.33
C GLY A 379 -20.88 6.08 11.08
N SER A 380 -20.74 6.40 12.37
CA SER A 380 -19.75 5.77 13.25
C SER A 380 -19.96 4.26 13.33
N TYR A 381 -18.88 3.48 13.32
CA TYR A 381 -18.93 2.03 13.54
C TYR A 381 -19.11 1.66 15.03
N GLY A 382 -19.18 2.63 15.95
CA GLY A 382 -19.37 2.36 17.38
C GLY A 382 -18.11 1.81 18.05
N SER A 383 -18.29 1.07 19.13
CA SER A 383 -17.20 0.37 19.84
C SER A 383 -17.10 -1.09 19.40
N ILE A 384 -15.87 -1.57 19.25
CA ILE A 384 -15.57 -2.99 19.09
C ILE A 384 -15.20 -3.61 20.44
N VAL A 385 -15.87 -4.70 20.77
CA VAL A 385 -15.55 -5.56 21.91
C VAL A 385 -14.92 -6.83 21.36
N THR A 386 -13.80 -7.26 21.93
CA THR A 386 -13.12 -8.50 21.57
C THR A 386 -12.94 -9.37 22.79
N ALA A 387 -13.06 -10.68 22.61
CA ALA A 387 -12.78 -11.67 23.63
C ALA A 387 -11.79 -12.70 23.09
N VAL A 388 -10.77 -13.03 23.89
CA VAL A 388 -9.83 -14.11 23.63
C VAL A 388 -9.86 -15.05 24.82
N VAL A 389 -10.13 -16.32 24.53
CA VAL A 389 -10.24 -17.39 25.53
C VAL A 389 -9.19 -18.44 25.26
N ARG A 390 -8.47 -18.85 26.30
CA ARG A 390 -7.43 -19.87 26.22
C ARG A 390 -7.62 -20.89 27.33
N LEU A 391 -7.63 -22.17 26.97
CA LEU A 391 -7.58 -23.29 27.90
C LEU A 391 -6.14 -23.68 28.20
N GLU A 392 -5.92 -24.34 29.33
CA GLU A 392 -4.61 -24.88 29.74
C GLU A 392 -4.07 -25.91 28.74
N ASP A 393 -4.95 -26.63 28.06
CA ASP A 393 -4.60 -27.61 27.00
C ASP A 393 -4.16 -26.97 25.68
N GLY A 394 -4.17 -25.64 25.59
CA GLY A 394 -3.72 -24.86 24.44
C GLY A 394 -4.78 -24.61 23.37
N ARG A 395 -6.02 -25.10 23.54
CA ARG A 395 -7.15 -24.67 22.72
C ARG A 395 -7.45 -23.19 22.96
N VAL A 396 -7.80 -22.50 21.89
CA VAL A 396 -8.11 -21.06 21.90
C VAL A 396 -9.37 -20.81 21.10
N ALA A 397 -10.13 -19.81 21.53
CA ALA A 397 -11.27 -19.28 20.81
C ALA A 397 -11.27 -17.76 20.95
N GLY A 398 -11.85 -17.08 19.97
CA GLY A 398 -12.05 -15.64 20.02
C GLY A 398 -13.34 -15.24 19.35
N ALA A 399 -13.90 -14.14 19.80
CA ALA A 399 -15.08 -13.53 19.21
C ALA A 399 -14.96 -12.00 19.29
N TYR A 400 -15.69 -11.30 18.43
CA TYR A 400 -15.86 -9.87 18.51
C TYR A 400 -17.33 -9.50 18.36
N ALA A 401 -17.72 -8.38 18.96
CA ALA A 401 -19.04 -7.77 18.83
C ALA A 401 -18.87 -6.26 18.63
N VAL A 402 -19.81 -5.63 17.92
CA VAL A 402 -19.81 -4.18 17.68
C VAL A 402 -21.10 -3.60 18.26
N THR A 403 -21.02 -2.42 18.87
CA THR A 403 -22.18 -1.81 19.54
C THR A 403 -22.09 -0.28 19.54
N GLY A 404 -23.24 0.40 19.55
CA GLY A 404 -23.31 1.87 19.58
C GLY A 404 -22.96 2.55 18.25
N GLY A 405 -22.99 1.83 17.13
CA GLY A 405 -22.70 2.37 15.80
C GLY A 405 -23.58 1.80 14.70
N ILE A 406 -23.19 2.01 13.45
CA ILE A 406 -23.78 1.34 12.30
C ILE A 406 -23.44 -0.16 12.42
N GLY A 407 -24.45 -0.94 12.82
CA GLY A 407 -24.44 -2.41 12.79
C GLY A 407 -25.15 -2.87 11.53
#